data_AF-A0A9W8XIB7-F1
#
_entry.id   AF-A0A9W8XIB7-F1
#
_cell.length_a   1.000
_cell.length_b   1.000
_cell.length_c   1.000
_cell.angle_alpha   90.00
_cell.angle_beta   90.00
_cell.angle_gamma   90.00
#
_symmetry.space_group_name_H-M   'P 1'
#
loop_
_entity.id
_entity.type
_entity.pdbx_description
1 polymer ?
#
loop_
_entity_poly.entity_id
_entity_poly.type
_entity_poly.pdbx_seq_one_letter_code
_entity_poly.pdbx_strand_id
1 'polypeptide(L)'
;MANTHSVPLLIDGQDVQHESTFDVISPATGELCWKAVSASADDAIKAVESAQAAFSSWSQTKPSTRTAILLKVADILEAKAEKYADYMMAEMGADRGAAQFFVTPLAIAMCRDIAGRISSVCGSVPVVAKEGQSAMVWKEPYGVVLGVVAWNAPYVFGIRSAATAIATGNTTVIKSSEVTPRCYYELGKAFKEAGLPDGVFNVVACRPQDAPMVVNTMIEHPAIRKVNFTGSAATGRKIARTCADHLKPILMELGGKNTAIVLEDADLGKAADECLAGAFLNAGQICMGTDRIVVHTSVMSKFTEILQQHLESFSKSSPGPPTVSSAASKQRLADLVASALSSGARFIAGPSTQPSSPRNLPPHHPHGCFPRNPALPRRILWSARHPLNLHHRLRSHHASEFHRLWSPRRGIQ
;
A
#
# COMPACT_ATOMS: atom_id res chain seq x y z
N MET A 1 28.79 -15.29 4.34
CA MET A 1 28.78 -14.56 5.63
C MET A 1 27.58 -13.62 5.60
N ALA A 2 26.54 -13.90 6.38
CA ALA A 2 25.36 -13.04 6.44
C ALA A 2 25.78 -11.68 7.01
N ASN A 3 25.56 -10.62 6.24
CA ASN A 3 26.00 -9.27 6.59
C ASN A 3 25.27 -8.84 7.88
N THR A 4 26.00 -8.71 8.97
CA THR A 4 25.54 -8.47 10.35
C THR A 4 25.03 -7.04 10.60
N HIS A 5 24.83 -6.24 9.55
CA HIS A 5 24.38 -4.86 9.68
C HIS A 5 22.87 -4.76 9.47
N SER A 6 22.16 -4.26 10.48
CA SER A 6 20.76 -3.90 10.40
C SER A 6 20.51 -2.87 9.30
N VAL A 7 19.34 -2.94 8.66
CA VAL A 7 18.85 -1.89 7.78
C VAL A 7 18.76 -0.58 8.59
N PRO A 8 19.57 0.44 8.27
CA PRO A 8 19.59 1.68 9.02
C PRO A 8 18.36 2.54 8.71
N LEU A 9 18.15 3.57 9.55
CA LEU A 9 17.33 4.71 9.16
C LEU A 9 18.14 5.57 8.17
N LEU A 10 17.46 6.31 7.30
CA LEU A 10 18.08 7.32 6.44
C LEU A 10 17.64 8.71 6.93
N ILE A 11 18.53 9.43 7.60
CA ILE A 11 18.25 10.76 8.15
C ILE A 11 19.37 11.71 7.73
N ASP A 12 19.01 12.85 7.15
CA ASP A 12 19.95 13.85 6.64
C ASP A 12 20.95 13.27 5.63
N GLY A 13 20.45 12.34 4.80
CA GLY A 13 21.28 11.58 3.86
C GLY A 13 22.19 10.54 4.52
N GLN A 14 22.27 10.45 5.84
CA GLN A 14 23.16 9.53 6.56
C GLN A 14 22.44 8.27 7.02
N ASP A 15 23.19 7.17 7.07
CA ASP A 15 22.73 5.92 7.65
C ASP A 15 22.82 6.03 9.18
N VAL A 16 21.68 5.99 9.88
CA VAL A 16 21.61 6.03 11.35
C VAL A 16 21.37 4.62 11.88
N GLN A 17 22.24 4.20 12.82
CA GLN A 17 22.24 2.88 13.45
C GLN A 17 21.99 3.01 14.95
N HIS A 18 21.24 2.05 15.51
CA HIS A 18 21.00 1.91 16.95
C HIS A 18 21.04 0.44 17.34
N GLU A 19 21.23 0.14 18.62
CA GLU A 19 21.10 -1.23 19.16
C GLU A 19 19.64 -1.72 19.12
N SER A 20 18.68 -0.80 19.27
CA SER A 20 17.25 -1.09 19.18
C SER A 20 16.88 -1.49 17.75
N THR A 21 16.65 -2.78 17.55
CA THR A 21 16.35 -3.38 16.24
C THR A 21 15.15 -4.31 16.31
N PHE A 22 14.66 -4.71 15.15
CA PHE A 22 13.62 -5.73 15.00
C PHE A 22 13.91 -6.64 13.81
N ASP A 23 13.41 -7.88 13.93
CA ASP A 23 13.62 -8.92 12.93
C ASP A 23 12.61 -8.78 11.80
N VAL A 24 13.10 -8.81 10.56
CA VAL A 24 12.29 -8.91 9.34
C VAL A 24 12.31 -10.37 8.91
N ILE A 25 11.19 -11.06 9.08
CA ILE A 25 11.07 -12.50 8.79
C ILE A 25 10.41 -12.67 7.43
N SER A 26 11.01 -13.47 6.56
CA SER A 26 10.42 -13.78 5.27
C SER A 26 9.13 -14.59 5.47
N PRO A 27 7.97 -14.14 4.95
CA PRO A 27 6.76 -14.94 5.01
C PRO A 27 6.83 -16.17 4.08
N ALA A 28 7.75 -16.19 3.12
CA ALA A 28 7.93 -17.30 2.18
C ALA A 28 8.70 -18.47 2.80
N THR A 29 9.75 -18.19 3.59
CA THR A 29 10.61 -19.22 4.20
C THR A 29 10.42 -19.39 5.70
N GLY A 30 9.88 -18.37 6.38
CA GLY A 30 9.85 -18.30 7.85
C GLY A 30 11.20 -17.95 8.48
N GLU A 31 12.23 -17.67 7.67
CA GLU A 31 13.58 -17.37 8.11
C GLU A 31 13.81 -15.86 8.23
N LEU A 32 14.79 -15.46 9.04
CA LEU A 32 15.23 -14.08 9.15
C LEU A 32 15.84 -13.60 7.83
N CYS A 33 15.26 -12.54 7.24
CA CYS A 33 15.88 -11.82 6.14
C CYS A 33 17.05 -10.99 6.66
N TRP A 34 16.76 -10.09 7.60
CA TRP A 34 17.69 -9.17 8.24
C TRP A 34 17.05 -8.52 9.47
N LYS A 35 17.85 -7.78 10.22
CA LYS A 35 17.35 -6.84 11.23
C LYS A 35 17.15 -5.46 10.64
N ALA A 36 16.26 -4.67 11.21
CA ALA A 36 16.08 -3.25 10.89
C ALA A 36 16.13 -2.42 12.17
N VAL A 37 16.69 -1.21 12.08
CA VAL A 37 16.75 -0.26 13.19
C VAL A 37 15.36 0.24 13.54
N SER A 38 15.06 0.34 14.83
CA SER A 38 13.81 0.92 15.33
C SER A 38 14.03 2.36 15.75
N ALA A 39 13.42 3.29 15.02
CA ALA A 39 13.43 4.70 15.34
C ALA A 39 12.81 4.99 16.72
N SER A 40 13.49 5.87 17.45
CA SER A 40 13.00 6.49 18.68
C SER A 40 12.18 7.76 18.39
N ALA A 41 11.61 8.37 19.43
CA ALA A 41 11.01 9.71 19.34
C ALA A 41 12.04 10.74 18.85
N ASP A 42 13.27 10.66 19.35
CA ASP A 42 14.35 11.59 19.00
C ASP A 42 14.77 11.45 17.54
N ASP A 43 14.80 10.22 17.00
CA ASP A 43 15.05 10.01 15.56
C ASP A 43 13.93 10.59 14.70
N ALA A 44 12.69 10.47 15.18
CA ALA A 44 11.53 11.05 14.51
C ALA A 44 11.64 12.59 14.47
N ILE A 45 12.02 13.22 15.58
CA ILE A 45 12.27 14.66 15.66
C ILE A 45 13.42 15.06 14.72
N LYS A 46 14.57 14.39 14.80
CA LYS A 46 15.74 14.65 13.93
C LYS A 46 15.40 14.56 12.44
N ALA A 47 14.63 13.56 12.03
CA ALA A 47 14.19 13.42 10.64
C ALA A 47 13.31 14.59 10.19
N VAL A 48 12.41 15.05 11.06
CA VAL A 48 11.54 16.20 10.78
C VAL A 48 12.32 17.51 10.76
N GLU A 49 13.25 17.72 11.68
CA GLU A 49 14.10 18.91 11.75
C GLU A 49 15.06 18.99 10.56
N SER A 50 15.67 17.87 10.14
CA SER A 50 16.48 17.80 8.92
C SER A 50 15.63 18.17 7.68
N ALA A 51 14.42 17.63 7.56
CA ALA A 51 13.51 18.01 6.47
C ALA A 51 13.10 19.48 6.52
N GLN A 52 12.90 20.04 7.72
CA GLN A 52 12.58 21.47 7.89
C GLN A 52 13.75 22.37 7.51
N ALA A 53 14.98 21.99 7.86
CA ALA A 53 16.19 22.74 7.49
C ALA A 53 16.37 22.77 5.97
N ALA A 54 16.25 21.62 5.31
CA ALA A 54 16.37 21.49 3.86
C ALA A 54 15.25 22.19 3.07
N PHE A 55 14.08 22.43 3.68
CA PHE A 55 12.92 23.02 3.01
C PHE A 55 13.19 24.42 2.46
N SER A 56 13.93 25.25 3.21
CA SER A 56 14.22 26.64 2.84
C SER A 56 14.92 26.76 1.49
N SER A 57 15.91 25.90 1.23
CA SER A 57 16.64 25.87 -0.04
C SER A 57 15.92 25.05 -1.11
N TRP A 58 15.35 23.90 -0.75
CA TRP A 58 14.68 23.01 -1.71
C TRP A 58 13.44 23.63 -2.34
N SER A 59 12.62 24.33 -1.54
CA SER A 59 11.39 24.99 -2.03
C SER A 59 11.65 26.05 -3.11
N GLN A 60 12.85 26.63 -3.13
CA GLN A 60 13.27 27.65 -4.10
C GLN A 60 13.88 27.09 -5.39
N THR A 61 14.08 25.77 -5.46
CA THR A 61 14.59 25.13 -6.68
C THR A 61 13.65 25.36 -7.87
N LYS A 62 14.19 25.30 -9.09
CA LYS A 62 13.36 25.41 -10.29
C LYS A 62 12.77 24.04 -10.67
N PRO A 63 11.60 24.03 -11.33
CA PRO A 63 11.00 22.80 -11.87
C PRO A 63 11.99 21.89 -12.59
N SER A 64 12.89 22.45 -13.43
CA SER A 64 13.89 21.69 -14.19
C SER A 64 14.84 20.87 -13.30
N THR A 65 15.32 21.44 -12.20
CA THR A 65 16.18 20.74 -11.23
C THR A 65 15.45 19.56 -10.61
N ARG A 66 14.20 19.76 -10.19
CA ARG A 66 13.38 18.71 -9.59
C ARG A 66 13.05 17.60 -10.58
N THR A 67 12.70 17.96 -11.82
CA THR A 67 12.47 17.01 -12.92
C THR A 67 13.71 16.16 -13.19
N ALA A 68 14.88 16.79 -13.32
CA ALA A 68 16.13 16.06 -13.59
C ALA A 68 16.45 15.03 -12.49
N ILE A 69 16.28 15.39 -11.21
CA ILE A 69 16.49 14.47 -10.10
C ILE A 69 15.50 13.30 -10.15
N LEU A 70 14.20 13.55 -10.33
CA LEU A 70 13.20 12.48 -10.35
C LEU A 70 13.33 11.55 -11.57
N LEU A 71 13.75 12.06 -12.72
CA LEU A 71 14.08 11.22 -13.87
C LEU A 71 15.28 10.33 -13.57
N LYS A 72 16.34 10.87 -12.96
CA LYS A 72 17.50 10.06 -12.54
C LYS A 72 17.14 9.02 -11.47
N VAL A 73 16.21 9.31 -10.55
CA VAL A 73 15.65 8.30 -9.64
C VAL A 73 15.02 7.16 -10.42
N ALA A 74 14.17 7.47 -11.41
CA ALA A 74 13.53 6.44 -12.22
C ALA A 74 14.55 5.56 -12.96
N ASP A 75 15.63 6.16 -13.50
CA ASP A 75 16.70 5.43 -14.18
C ASP A 75 17.49 4.53 -13.22
N ILE A 76 17.75 4.97 -11.98
CA ILE A 76 18.40 4.16 -10.96
C ILE A 76 17.52 2.97 -10.54
N LEU A 77 16.22 3.21 -10.38
CA LEU A 77 15.24 2.17 -10.06
C LEU A 77 15.17 1.12 -11.19
N GLU A 78 15.16 1.56 -12.44
CA GLU A 78 15.16 0.70 -13.62
C GLU A 78 16.45 -0.13 -13.71
N ALA A 79 17.61 0.49 -13.53
CA ALA A 79 18.91 -0.18 -13.56
C ALA A 79 19.06 -1.26 -12.47
N LYS A 80 18.29 -1.16 -11.37
CA LYS A 80 18.34 -2.09 -10.23
C LYS A 80 17.02 -2.86 -10.04
N ALA A 81 16.15 -2.89 -11.06
CA ALA A 81 14.78 -3.40 -10.94
C ALA A 81 14.70 -4.83 -10.40
N GLU A 82 15.59 -5.72 -10.83
CA GLU A 82 15.64 -7.11 -10.34
C GLU A 82 15.96 -7.17 -8.84
N LYS A 83 16.92 -6.36 -8.40
CA LYS A 83 17.32 -6.30 -6.99
C LYS A 83 16.22 -5.73 -6.11
N TYR A 84 15.49 -4.72 -6.59
CA TYR A 84 14.29 -4.21 -5.92
C TYR A 84 13.18 -5.29 -5.84
N ALA A 85 12.97 -6.04 -6.92
CA ALA A 85 12.04 -7.17 -6.89
C ALA A 85 12.45 -8.24 -5.86
N ASP A 86 13.74 -8.58 -5.79
CA ASP A 86 14.26 -9.56 -4.82
C ASP A 86 14.03 -9.12 -3.37
N TYR A 87 14.19 -7.82 -3.04
CA TYR A 87 13.86 -7.30 -1.71
C TYR A 87 12.39 -7.46 -1.36
N MET A 88 11.48 -7.17 -2.29
CA MET A 88 10.04 -7.38 -2.08
C MET A 88 9.70 -8.87 -1.87
N MET A 89 10.29 -9.74 -2.69
CA MET A 89 10.09 -11.18 -2.56
C MET A 89 10.56 -11.68 -1.19
N ALA A 90 11.71 -11.20 -0.72
CA ALA A 90 12.26 -11.55 0.59
C ALA A 90 11.36 -11.06 1.74
N GLU A 91 11.04 -9.76 1.78
CA GLU A 91 10.36 -9.11 2.92
C GLU A 91 8.86 -9.39 3.00
N MET A 92 8.15 -9.37 1.87
CA MET A 92 6.68 -9.48 1.86
C MET A 92 6.16 -10.74 1.18
N GLY A 93 7.05 -11.58 0.63
CA GLY A 93 6.66 -12.82 -0.04
C GLY A 93 5.90 -12.60 -1.35
N ALA A 94 6.08 -11.45 -1.99
CA ALA A 94 5.54 -11.22 -3.32
C ALA A 94 6.02 -12.30 -4.28
N ASP A 95 5.18 -12.71 -5.24
CA ASP A 95 5.66 -13.51 -6.36
C ASP A 95 6.51 -12.64 -7.29
N ARG A 96 7.43 -13.28 -8.04
CA ARG A 96 8.31 -12.56 -8.98
C ARG A 96 7.51 -11.78 -10.03
N GLY A 97 6.36 -12.29 -10.45
CA GLY A 97 5.48 -11.60 -11.38
C GLY A 97 5.00 -10.25 -10.84
N ALA A 98 4.44 -10.26 -9.63
CA ALA A 98 4.02 -9.05 -8.95
C ALA A 98 5.18 -8.10 -8.64
N ALA A 99 6.32 -8.60 -8.19
CA ALA A 99 7.46 -7.76 -7.80
C ALA A 99 8.18 -7.15 -9.01
N GLN A 100 8.54 -7.97 -10.00
CA GLN A 100 9.40 -7.60 -11.13
C GLN A 100 8.62 -7.03 -12.32
N PHE A 101 7.41 -7.53 -12.59
CA PHE A 101 6.65 -7.15 -13.79
C PHE A 101 5.44 -6.26 -13.50
N PHE A 102 5.13 -5.98 -12.22
CA PHE A 102 4.02 -5.09 -11.85
C PHE A 102 4.46 -3.93 -10.95
N VAL A 103 4.80 -4.18 -9.69
CA VAL A 103 5.04 -3.12 -8.69
C VAL A 103 6.25 -2.26 -9.05
N THR A 104 7.38 -2.87 -9.42
CA THR A 104 8.61 -2.13 -9.74
C THR A 104 8.45 -1.29 -11.02
N PRO A 105 7.98 -1.84 -12.17
CA PRO A 105 7.71 -1.04 -13.37
C PRO A 105 6.68 0.07 -13.13
N LEU A 106 5.63 -0.18 -12.34
CA LEU A 106 4.63 0.84 -12.02
C LEU A 106 5.24 2.00 -11.22
N ALA A 107 6.12 1.72 -10.25
CA ALA A 107 6.81 2.76 -9.49
C ALA A 107 7.74 3.61 -10.38
N ILE A 108 8.47 2.97 -11.30
CA ILE A 108 9.35 3.65 -12.26
C ILE A 108 8.54 4.55 -13.19
N ALA A 109 7.49 4.01 -13.80
CA ALA A 109 6.60 4.76 -14.70
C ALA A 109 5.93 5.93 -13.97
N MET A 110 5.48 5.72 -12.73
CA MET A 110 4.91 6.77 -11.89
C MET A 110 5.92 7.88 -11.58
N CYS A 111 7.18 7.53 -11.29
CA CYS A 111 8.22 8.52 -11.04
C CYS A 111 8.48 9.39 -12.28
N ARG A 112 8.53 8.78 -13.47
CA ARG A 112 8.66 9.50 -14.75
C ARG A 112 7.45 10.39 -15.03
N ASP A 113 6.24 9.90 -14.82
CA ASP A 113 5.00 10.67 -14.99
C ASP A 113 4.95 11.89 -14.04
N ILE A 114 5.29 11.70 -12.76
CA ILE A 114 5.38 12.80 -11.78
C ILE A 114 6.40 13.83 -12.25
N ALA A 115 7.60 13.41 -12.67
CA ALA A 115 8.66 14.30 -13.13
C ALA A 115 8.22 15.14 -14.35
N GLY A 116 7.50 14.52 -15.29
CA GLY A 116 6.97 15.18 -16.50
C GLY A 116 5.86 16.19 -16.22
N ARG A 117 5.17 16.08 -15.08
CA ARG A 117 4.06 16.97 -14.69
C ARG A 117 4.48 18.17 -13.86
N ILE A 118 5.73 18.27 -13.39
CA ILE A 118 6.17 19.33 -12.46
C ILE A 118 5.87 20.73 -13.01
N SER A 119 6.15 20.98 -14.29
CA SER A 119 5.92 22.30 -14.92
C SER A 119 4.43 22.64 -15.10
N SER A 120 3.54 21.65 -15.03
CA SER A 120 2.08 21.85 -15.11
C SER A 120 1.47 22.32 -13.78
N VAL A 121 2.22 22.28 -12.68
CA VAL A 121 1.76 22.77 -11.37
C VAL A 121 1.84 24.30 -11.34
N CYS A 122 0.80 24.94 -11.87
CA CYS A 122 0.69 26.40 -11.91
C CYS A 122 -0.52 26.93 -11.16
N GLY A 123 -0.44 28.22 -10.83
CA GLY A 123 -1.51 29.03 -10.29
C GLY A 123 -2.55 29.44 -11.35
N SER A 124 -3.36 30.45 -11.05
CA SER A 124 -4.34 31.00 -12.00
C SER A 124 -4.56 32.49 -11.80
N VAL A 125 -5.03 33.18 -12.84
CA VAL A 125 -5.43 34.60 -12.79
C VAL A 125 -6.93 34.66 -13.10
N PRO A 126 -7.81 34.55 -12.10
CA PRO A 126 -9.25 34.57 -12.32
C PRO A 126 -9.77 35.98 -12.62
N VAL A 127 -10.85 36.05 -13.39
CA VAL A 127 -11.64 37.27 -13.56
C VAL A 127 -12.41 37.54 -12.27
N VAL A 128 -12.35 38.77 -11.78
CA VAL A 128 -13.06 39.21 -10.56
C VAL A 128 -14.26 40.08 -10.92
N ALA A 129 -15.30 40.02 -10.09
CA ALA A 129 -16.57 40.70 -10.36
C ALA A 129 -16.49 42.23 -10.22
N LYS A 130 -15.58 42.74 -9.38
CA LYS A 130 -15.45 44.17 -9.12
C LYS A 130 -14.51 44.81 -10.12
N GLU A 131 -15.00 45.84 -10.81
CA GLU A 131 -14.22 46.63 -11.76
C GLU A 131 -13.01 47.29 -11.09
N GLY A 132 -11.90 47.40 -11.83
CA GLY A 132 -10.64 47.96 -11.33
C GLY A 132 -9.85 47.05 -10.39
N GLN A 133 -10.28 45.78 -10.20
CA GLN A 133 -9.55 44.80 -9.40
C GLN A 133 -9.01 43.65 -10.25
N SER A 134 -7.96 43.01 -9.76
CA SER A 134 -7.40 41.76 -10.31
C SER A 134 -7.09 40.79 -9.17
N ALA A 135 -7.04 39.50 -9.49
CA ALA A 135 -6.66 38.47 -8.54
C ALA A 135 -5.65 37.51 -9.17
N MET A 136 -4.77 36.97 -8.32
CA MET A 136 -3.79 35.95 -8.70
C MET A 136 -3.75 34.89 -7.61
N VAL A 137 -3.81 33.63 -8.00
CA VAL A 137 -3.74 32.47 -7.13
C VAL A 137 -2.41 31.78 -7.37
N TRP A 138 -1.63 31.60 -6.30
CA TRP A 138 -0.37 30.87 -6.33
C TRP A 138 -0.55 29.47 -5.75
N LYS A 139 0.31 28.54 -6.17
CA LYS A 139 0.47 27.23 -5.54
C LYS A 139 1.85 27.17 -4.91
N GLU A 140 1.88 27.04 -3.59
CA GLU A 140 3.10 26.96 -2.81
C GLU A 140 3.23 25.58 -2.17
N PRO A 141 4.46 25.07 -1.96
CA PRO A 141 4.64 23.87 -1.15
C PRO A 141 4.12 24.09 0.27
N TYR A 142 3.57 23.03 0.87
CA TYR A 142 3.09 23.04 2.26
C TYR A 142 4.23 23.26 3.26
N GLY A 143 5.41 22.64 3.05
CA GLY A 143 6.46 22.51 4.04
C GLY A 143 7.00 21.08 4.10
N VAL A 144 7.17 20.54 5.31
CA VAL A 144 7.50 19.13 5.50
C VAL A 144 6.23 18.27 5.42
N VAL A 145 6.26 17.22 4.59
CA VAL A 145 5.18 16.24 4.43
C VAL A 145 5.57 14.91 5.07
N LEU A 146 4.75 14.44 6.01
CA LEU A 146 4.89 13.10 6.59
C LEU A 146 4.15 12.07 5.73
N GLY A 147 4.86 11.03 5.29
CA GLY A 147 4.27 9.84 4.69
C GLY A 147 4.29 8.64 5.62
N VAL A 148 3.15 7.99 5.82
CA VAL A 148 3.05 6.72 6.54
C VAL A 148 2.53 5.69 5.54
N VAL A 149 3.40 4.77 5.13
CA VAL A 149 3.25 4.00 3.90
C VAL A 149 3.09 2.49 4.16
N ALA A 150 2.31 1.83 3.31
CA ALA A 150 1.97 0.41 3.46
C ALA A 150 3.06 -0.53 2.90
N TRP A 151 3.01 -1.82 3.24
CA TRP A 151 4.02 -2.80 2.83
C TRP A 151 3.77 -3.47 1.48
N ASN A 152 2.52 -3.50 0.99
CA ASN A 152 2.12 -4.40 -0.08
C ASN A 152 2.54 -3.97 -1.51
N ALA A 153 3.03 -2.74 -1.66
CA ALA A 153 3.61 -2.21 -2.90
C ALA A 153 4.62 -1.09 -2.56
N PRO A 154 5.75 -1.43 -1.91
CA PRO A 154 6.55 -0.45 -1.17
C PRO A 154 7.13 0.63 -2.07
N TYR A 155 7.61 0.29 -3.28
CA TYR A 155 8.15 1.28 -4.21
C TYR A 155 7.08 2.21 -4.77
N VAL A 156 5.88 1.70 -5.06
CA VAL A 156 4.75 2.52 -5.52
C VAL A 156 4.35 3.53 -4.45
N PHE A 157 4.20 3.09 -3.20
CA PHE A 157 3.81 4.00 -2.11
C PHE A 157 4.92 4.96 -1.71
N GLY A 158 6.18 4.51 -1.76
CA GLY A 158 7.35 5.35 -1.54
C GLY A 158 7.45 6.45 -2.58
N ILE A 159 7.34 6.13 -3.88
CA ILE A 159 7.31 7.12 -4.96
C ILE A 159 6.09 8.03 -4.83
N ARG A 160 4.89 7.48 -4.64
CA ARG A 160 3.66 8.28 -4.50
C ARG A 160 3.75 9.27 -3.34
N SER A 161 4.31 8.86 -2.21
CA SER A 161 4.49 9.73 -1.04
C SER A 161 5.63 10.74 -1.22
N ALA A 162 6.83 10.25 -1.56
CA ALA A 162 8.04 11.08 -1.60
C ALA A 162 8.12 11.92 -2.87
N ALA A 163 8.01 11.30 -4.05
CA ALA A 163 8.23 11.99 -5.32
C ALA A 163 7.21 13.10 -5.56
N THR A 164 5.95 12.93 -5.17
CA THR A 164 4.93 13.99 -5.32
C THR A 164 5.19 15.20 -4.40
N ALA A 165 5.63 14.96 -3.16
CA ALA A 165 6.04 16.02 -2.24
C ALA A 165 7.27 16.76 -2.79
N ILE A 166 8.30 16.01 -3.16
CA ILE A 166 9.56 16.53 -3.71
C ILE A 166 9.32 17.33 -4.99
N ALA A 167 8.53 16.80 -5.92
CA ALA A 167 8.14 17.44 -7.19
C ALA A 167 7.54 18.84 -7.02
N THR A 168 6.78 19.03 -5.94
CA THR A 168 6.09 20.29 -5.65
C THR A 168 6.89 21.23 -4.75
N GLY A 169 8.16 20.90 -4.44
CA GLY A 169 9.06 21.72 -3.63
C GLY A 169 8.92 21.51 -2.12
N ASN A 170 8.19 20.48 -1.69
CA ASN A 170 8.16 20.05 -0.29
C ASN A 170 9.37 19.19 0.04
N THR A 171 9.72 19.12 1.31
CA THR A 171 10.58 18.05 1.86
C THR A 171 9.69 16.98 2.52
N THR A 172 10.23 15.79 2.74
CA THR A 172 9.40 14.68 3.23
C THR A 172 10.15 13.73 4.15
N VAL A 173 9.41 13.22 5.13
CA VAL A 173 9.82 12.12 5.99
C VAL A 173 8.83 10.97 5.76
N ILE A 174 9.33 9.76 5.55
CA ILE A 174 8.49 8.57 5.47
C ILE A 174 8.73 7.66 6.67
N LYS A 175 7.65 7.31 7.39
CA LYS A 175 7.62 6.12 8.26
C LYS A 175 7.27 4.92 7.40
N SER A 176 8.26 4.08 7.14
CA SER A 176 8.11 2.85 6.38
C SER A 176 7.32 1.79 7.14
N SER A 177 6.75 0.83 6.41
CA SER A 177 6.21 -0.37 7.05
C SER A 177 7.34 -1.21 7.64
N GLU A 178 7.14 -1.68 8.86
CA GLU A 178 8.00 -2.66 9.53
C GLU A 178 8.13 -3.99 8.76
N VAL A 179 7.20 -4.29 7.86
CA VAL A 179 7.25 -5.52 7.05
C VAL A 179 8.26 -5.39 5.91
N THR A 180 8.43 -4.19 5.34
CA THR A 180 9.29 -3.98 4.16
C THR A 180 10.31 -2.83 4.33
N PRO A 181 11.07 -2.77 5.45
CA PRO A 181 11.96 -1.65 5.73
C PRO A 181 13.12 -1.52 4.74
N ARG A 182 13.68 -2.63 4.22
CA ARG A 182 14.76 -2.58 3.22
C ARG A 182 14.29 -1.98 1.92
N CYS A 183 13.08 -2.33 1.46
CA CYS A 183 12.52 -1.74 0.26
C CYS A 183 12.50 -0.20 0.34
N TYR A 184 12.01 0.35 1.44
CA TYR A 184 11.95 1.80 1.63
C TYR A 184 13.32 2.44 1.83
N TYR A 185 14.23 1.77 2.54
CA TYR A 185 15.61 2.23 2.69
C TYR A 185 16.32 2.35 1.33
N GLU A 186 16.26 1.30 0.51
CA GLU A 186 16.89 1.27 -0.82
C GLU A 186 16.25 2.27 -1.78
N LEU A 187 14.97 2.59 -1.61
CA LEU A 187 14.33 3.70 -2.31
C LEU A 187 14.96 5.03 -1.89
N GLY A 188 15.11 5.29 -0.59
CA GLY A 188 15.81 6.48 -0.08
C GLY A 188 17.24 6.61 -0.64
N LYS A 189 17.96 5.50 -0.74
CA LYS A 189 19.30 5.46 -1.36
C LYS A 189 19.27 5.84 -2.84
N ALA A 190 18.25 5.43 -3.60
CA ALA A 190 18.10 5.86 -5.00
C ALA A 190 17.91 7.37 -5.14
N PHE A 191 17.11 8.00 -4.25
CA PHE A 191 16.99 9.46 -4.23
C PHE A 191 18.32 10.14 -3.91
N LYS A 192 19.07 9.63 -2.93
CA LYS A 192 20.40 10.15 -2.61
C LYS A 192 21.37 10.02 -3.79
N GLU A 193 21.43 8.86 -4.43
CA GLU A 193 22.26 8.59 -5.61
C GLU A 193 21.87 9.44 -6.83
N ALA A 194 20.58 9.80 -6.94
CA ALA A 194 20.10 10.75 -7.94
C ALA A 194 20.59 12.18 -7.71
N GLY A 195 21.19 12.48 -6.54
CA GLY A 195 21.65 13.82 -6.18
C GLY A 195 20.57 14.67 -5.50
N LEU A 196 19.55 14.03 -4.91
CA LEU A 196 18.65 14.75 -4.03
C LEU A 196 19.45 15.30 -2.83
N PRO A 197 19.33 16.59 -2.48
CA PRO A 197 20.05 17.15 -1.34
C PRO A 197 19.71 16.46 -0.02
N ASP A 198 20.69 16.39 0.87
CA ASP A 198 20.52 15.85 2.21
C ASP A 198 19.38 16.56 2.95
N GLY A 199 18.62 15.77 3.71
CA GLY A 199 17.44 16.22 4.46
C GLY A 199 16.16 16.40 3.64
N VAL A 200 16.20 16.50 2.31
CA VAL A 200 14.97 16.64 1.51
C VAL A 200 14.08 15.39 1.60
N PHE A 201 14.69 14.20 1.71
CA PHE A 201 13.99 12.95 1.94
C PHE A 201 14.64 12.15 3.08
N ASN A 202 13.84 11.84 4.09
CA ASN A 202 14.22 10.99 5.22
C ASN A 202 13.33 9.75 5.30
N VAL A 203 13.90 8.61 5.70
CA VAL A 203 13.19 7.33 5.84
C VAL A 203 13.47 6.75 7.21
N VAL A 204 12.41 6.55 7.99
CA VAL A 204 12.48 5.91 9.30
C VAL A 204 11.64 4.64 9.32
N ALA A 205 12.08 3.63 10.05
CA ALA A 205 11.36 2.41 10.35
C ALA A 205 11.27 2.24 11.87
N CYS A 206 10.27 1.53 12.37
CA CYS A 206 10.19 1.20 13.79
C CYS A 206 9.41 -0.08 14.01
N ARG A 207 9.58 -0.68 15.19
CA ARG A 207 8.76 -1.81 15.64
C ARG A 207 7.27 -1.46 15.60
N PRO A 208 6.37 -2.44 15.37
CA PRO A 208 4.93 -2.23 15.41
C PRO A 208 4.45 -1.49 16.67
N GLN A 209 4.95 -1.87 17.85
CA GLN A 209 4.56 -1.27 19.12
C GLN A 209 5.04 0.18 19.30
N ASP A 210 6.12 0.57 18.63
CA ASP A 210 6.69 1.91 18.70
C ASP A 210 6.03 2.86 17.68
N ALA A 211 5.33 2.31 16.69
CA ALA A 211 4.74 3.09 15.59
C ALA A 211 3.77 4.19 16.04
N PRO A 212 2.87 4.00 17.01
CA PRO A 212 2.03 5.09 17.52
C PRO A 212 2.85 6.24 18.08
N MET A 213 3.90 5.95 18.87
CA MET A 213 4.78 6.98 19.43
C MET A 213 5.51 7.72 18.31
N VAL A 214 6.22 7.00 17.43
CA VAL A 214 7.02 7.62 16.36
C VAL A 214 6.17 8.49 15.43
N VAL A 215 5.01 7.98 15.01
CA VAL A 215 4.10 8.71 14.10
C VAL A 215 3.47 9.91 14.81
N ASN A 216 2.99 9.77 16.05
CA ASN A 216 2.39 10.88 16.78
C ASN A 216 3.42 11.99 17.06
N THR A 217 4.64 11.65 17.47
CA THR A 217 5.73 12.63 17.64
C THR A 217 5.92 13.48 16.37
N MET A 218 5.91 12.88 15.18
CA MET A 218 6.02 13.64 13.92
C MET A 218 4.75 14.45 13.61
N ILE A 219 3.55 13.90 13.84
CA ILE A 219 2.29 14.62 13.60
C ILE A 219 2.14 15.78 14.57
N GLU A 220 2.61 15.70 15.80
CA GLU A 220 2.54 16.76 16.80
C GLU A 220 3.56 17.87 16.50
N HIS A 221 4.71 17.52 15.90
CA HIS A 221 5.79 18.46 15.60
C HIS A 221 5.36 19.59 14.64
N PRO A 222 5.56 20.89 14.98
CA PRO A 222 5.02 22.01 14.21
C PRO A 222 5.49 22.08 12.76
N ALA A 223 6.67 21.51 12.45
CA ALA A 223 7.21 21.48 11.10
C ALA A 223 6.46 20.57 10.11
N ILE A 224 5.77 19.48 10.53
CA ILE A 224 4.94 18.76 9.54
C ILE A 224 3.68 19.56 9.23
N ARG A 225 3.49 19.84 7.95
CA ARG A 225 2.41 20.69 7.44
C ARG A 225 1.32 19.88 6.73
N LYS A 226 1.60 18.63 6.39
CA LYS A 226 0.65 17.70 5.76
C LYS A 226 1.02 16.26 6.08
N VAL A 227 0.01 15.41 6.22
CA VAL A 227 0.17 13.96 6.37
C VAL A 227 -0.42 13.24 5.16
N ASN A 228 0.29 12.23 4.65
CA ASN A 228 -0.25 11.24 3.74
C ASN A 228 -0.17 9.86 4.40
N PHE A 229 -1.27 9.13 4.41
CA PHE A 229 -1.35 7.82 5.03
C PHE A 229 -1.92 6.80 4.04
N THR A 230 -1.26 5.65 3.93
CA THR A 230 -1.79 4.47 3.25
C THR A 230 -1.82 3.29 4.21
N GLY A 231 -2.98 2.68 4.43
CA GLY A 231 -3.08 1.52 5.32
C GLY A 231 -4.49 1.14 5.74
N SER A 232 -4.64 0.56 6.92
CA SER A 232 -5.94 0.11 7.42
C SER A 232 -6.83 1.28 7.85
N ALA A 233 -8.15 1.14 7.69
CA ALA A 233 -9.09 2.14 8.19
C ALA A 233 -9.03 2.32 9.71
N ALA A 234 -8.70 1.26 10.47
CA ALA A 234 -8.54 1.33 11.91
C ALA A 234 -7.36 2.22 12.32
N THR A 235 -6.22 2.08 11.65
CA THR A 235 -5.05 2.94 11.85
C THR A 235 -5.30 4.35 11.32
N GLY A 236 -5.92 4.48 10.15
CA GLY A 236 -6.26 5.77 9.55
C GLY A 236 -7.12 6.64 10.46
N ARG A 237 -8.12 6.04 11.14
CA ARG A 237 -8.92 6.77 12.15
C ARG A 237 -8.10 7.29 13.33
N LYS A 238 -7.07 6.56 13.78
CA LYS A 238 -6.19 7.01 14.87
C LYS A 238 -5.35 8.19 14.42
N ILE A 239 -4.71 8.07 13.25
CA ILE A 239 -3.89 9.14 12.66
C ILE A 239 -4.74 10.38 12.38
N ALA A 240 -5.95 10.22 11.84
CA ALA A 240 -6.84 11.33 11.54
C ALA A 240 -7.26 12.12 12.80
N ARG A 241 -7.41 11.45 13.96
CA ARG A 241 -7.68 12.13 15.24
C ARG A 241 -6.50 13.00 15.65
N THR A 242 -5.28 12.43 15.67
CA THR A 242 -4.07 13.21 15.96
C THR A 242 -3.91 14.37 14.98
N CYS A 243 -4.15 14.16 13.67
CA CYS A 243 -4.11 15.25 12.70
C CYS A 243 -5.16 16.34 12.97
N ALA A 244 -6.37 15.96 13.41
CA ALA A 244 -7.42 16.91 13.74
C ALA A 244 -7.05 17.78 14.95
N ASP A 245 -6.43 17.18 15.99
CA ASP A 245 -5.97 17.88 17.19
C ASP A 245 -4.94 18.99 16.86
N HIS A 246 -4.18 18.81 15.77
CA HIS A 246 -3.17 19.77 15.29
C HIS A 246 -3.54 20.52 14.01
N LEU A 247 -4.80 20.40 13.54
CA LEU A 247 -5.30 21.02 12.30
C LEU A 247 -4.44 20.72 11.05
N LYS A 248 -3.92 19.50 10.96
CA LYS A 248 -3.05 19.08 9.85
C LYS A 248 -3.86 18.41 8.75
N PRO A 249 -3.81 18.90 7.50
CA PRO A 249 -4.46 18.23 6.38
C PRO A 249 -3.91 16.82 6.20
N ILE A 250 -4.81 15.84 6.14
CA ILE A 250 -4.46 14.44 5.90
C ILE A 250 -5.09 13.92 4.62
N LEU A 251 -4.30 13.24 3.79
CA LEU A 251 -4.76 12.40 2.70
C LEU A 251 -4.69 10.94 3.14
N MET A 252 -5.78 10.19 2.97
CA MET A 252 -5.86 8.79 3.38
C MET A 252 -6.23 7.88 2.21
N GLU A 253 -5.40 6.89 1.97
CA GLU A 253 -5.64 5.77 1.06
C GLU A 253 -5.87 4.51 1.90
N LEU A 254 -7.12 4.06 1.95
CA LEU A 254 -7.55 2.96 2.81
C LEU A 254 -7.93 1.74 1.98
N GLY A 255 -8.05 0.58 2.62
CA GLY A 255 -8.58 -0.62 1.96
C GLY A 255 -10.01 -0.41 1.45
N GLY A 256 -10.39 -1.16 0.41
CA GLY A 256 -11.74 -1.17 -0.15
C GLY A 256 -12.36 -2.57 -0.14
N LYS A 257 -13.61 -2.65 -0.64
CA LYS A 257 -14.26 -3.91 -1.02
C LYS A 257 -14.70 -3.80 -2.48
N ASN A 258 -13.74 -3.95 -3.39
CA ASN A 258 -13.91 -3.55 -4.79
C ASN A 258 -14.72 -4.58 -5.57
N THR A 259 -15.52 -4.09 -6.51
CA THR A 259 -16.51 -4.91 -7.21
C THR A 259 -16.27 -4.88 -8.71
N ALA A 260 -16.09 -6.06 -9.31
CA ALA A 260 -16.21 -6.24 -10.75
C ALA A 260 -17.69 -6.47 -11.11
N ILE A 261 -18.17 -5.83 -12.18
CA ILE A 261 -19.54 -5.98 -12.68
C ILE A 261 -19.46 -6.58 -14.09
N VAL A 262 -20.06 -7.76 -14.26
CA VAL A 262 -20.12 -8.48 -15.54
C VAL A 262 -21.55 -8.37 -16.07
N LEU A 263 -21.72 -7.60 -17.14
CA LEU A 263 -23.00 -7.39 -17.81
C LEU A 263 -23.30 -8.50 -18.82
N GLU A 264 -24.52 -8.52 -19.36
CA GLU A 264 -24.97 -9.58 -20.25
C GLU A 264 -24.26 -9.62 -21.61
N ASP A 265 -23.76 -8.47 -22.05
CA ASP A 265 -23.02 -8.24 -23.29
C ASP A 265 -21.49 -8.33 -23.10
N ALA A 266 -21.03 -8.66 -21.90
CA ALA A 266 -19.62 -8.80 -21.62
C ALA A 266 -19.01 -9.99 -22.36
N ASP A 267 -17.76 -9.81 -22.83
CA ASP A 267 -16.90 -10.94 -23.15
C ASP A 267 -16.61 -11.72 -21.85
N LEU A 268 -17.27 -12.86 -21.68
CA LEU A 268 -17.22 -13.63 -20.44
C LEU A 268 -15.85 -14.27 -20.20
N GLY A 269 -15.10 -14.59 -21.26
CA GLY A 269 -13.76 -15.15 -21.15
C GLY A 269 -12.79 -14.10 -20.62
N LYS A 270 -12.76 -12.94 -21.29
CA LYS A 270 -11.96 -11.80 -20.83
C LYS A 270 -12.36 -11.33 -19.43
N ALA A 271 -13.67 -11.26 -19.15
CA ALA A 271 -14.15 -10.88 -17.83
C ALA A 271 -13.68 -11.85 -16.73
N ALA A 272 -13.60 -13.15 -17.02
CA ALA A 272 -13.08 -14.14 -16.09
C ALA A 272 -11.58 -13.91 -15.84
N ASP A 273 -10.78 -13.72 -16.90
CA ASP A 273 -9.35 -13.46 -16.78
C ASP A 273 -9.04 -12.21 -15.96
N GLU A 274 -9.71 -11.10 -16.25
CA GLU A 274 -9.53 -9.83 -15.53
C GLU A 274 -9.99 -9.92 -14.06
N CYS A 275 -11.08 -10.66 -13.80
CA CYS A 275 -11.52 -10.92 -12.42
C CYS A 275 -10.48 -11.72 -11.63
N LEU A 276 -9.89 -12.75 -12.24
CA LEU A 276 -8.85 -13.57 -11.63
C LEU A 276 -7.56 -12.78 -11.42
N ALA A 277 -7.11 -12.03 -12.43
CA ALA A 277 -5.95 -11.16 -12.32
C ALA A 277 -6.14 -10.15 -11.17
N GLY A 278 -7.27 -9.44 -11.14
CA GLY A 278 -7.58 -8.48 -10.07
C GLY A 278 -7.72 -9.10 -8.69
N ALA A 279 -8.14 -10.36 -8.58
CA ALA A 279 -8.31 -11.05 -7.30
C ALA A 279 -7.01 -11.67 -6.76
N PHE A 280 -6.11 -12.13 -7.64
CA PHE A 280 -4.95 -12.96 -7.26
C PHE A 280 -3.59 -12.31 -7.49
N LEU A 281 -3.48 -11.22 -8.25
CA LEU A 281 -2.23 -10.48 -8.40
C LEU A 281 -1.69 -10.10 -7.01
N ASN A 282 -0.39 -10.33 -6.78
CA ASN A 282 0.26 -10.11 -5.49
C ASN A 282 -0.43 -10.85 -4.32
N ALA A 283 -0.87 -12.10 -4.57
CA ALA A 283 -1.64 -12.92 -3.63
C ALA A 283 -2.95 -12.26 -3.14
N GLY A 284 -3.53 -11.36 -3.94
CA GLY A 284 -4.73 -10.60 -3.56
C GLY A 284 -4.47 -9.52 -2.51
N GLN A 285 -3.20 -9.21 -2.19
CA GLN A 285 -2.81 -8.20 -1.21
C GLN A 285 -2.78 -6.80 -1.86
N ILE A 286 -3.87 -6.41 -2.53
CA ILE A 286 -4.02 -5.15 -3.26
C ILE A 286 -5.29 -4.45 -2.78
N CYS A 287 -5.17 -3.19 -2.34
CA CYS A 287 -6.29 -2.41 -1.79
C CYS A 287 -7.44 -2.20 -2.80
N MET A 288 -7.12 -2.14 -4.09
CA MET A 288 -8.03 -2.04 -5.23
C MET A 288 -8.31 -3.39 -5.92
N GLY A 289 -7.92 -4.51 -5.29
CA GLY A 289 -8.12 -5.86 -5.83
C GLY A 289 -9.59 -6.27 -5.91
N THR A 290 -9.90 -7.19 -6.82
CA THR A 290 -11.26 -7.69 -7.06
C THR A 290 -11.71 -8.59 -5.91
N ASP A 291 -12.65 -8.06 -5.12
CA ASP A 291 -13.11 -8.66 -3.87
C ASP A 291 -14.52 -9.28 -3.98
N ARG A 292 -15.28 -8.79 -4.95
CA ARG A 292 -16.67 -9.15 -5.22
C ARG A 292 -16.90 -9.12 -6.73
N ILE A 293 -17.51 -10.17 -7.27
CA ILE A 293 -17.92 -10.20 -8.68
C ILE A 293 -19.44 -10.24 -8.72
N VAL A 294 -20.05 -9.23 -9.34
CA VAL A 294 -21.50 -9.15 -9.55
C VAL A 294 -21.77 -9.42 -11.01
N VAL A 295 -22.55 -10.46 -11.29
CA VAL A 295 -22.80 -10.92 -12.66
C VAL A 295 -24.28 -10.77 -12.99
N HIS A 296 -24.58 -10.34 -14.21
CA HIS A 296 -25.93 -10.28 -14.72
C HIS A 296 -26.57 -11.67 -14.73
N THR A 297 -27.86 -11.76 -14.40
CA THR A 297 -28.49 -13.06 -14.12
C THR A 297 -28.57 -13.94 -15.36
N SER A 298 -28.72 -13.36 -16.56
CA SER A 298 -28.76 -14.10 -17.83
C SER A 298 -27.46 -14.84 -18.16
N VAL A 299 -26.31 -14.35 -17.69
CA VAL A 299 -24.98 -14.93 -17.97
C VAL A 299 -24.33 -15.59 -16.76
N MET A 300 -25.00 -15.59 -15.60
CA MET A 300 -24.45 -16.08 -14.33
C MET A 300 -23.89 -17.51 -14.40
N SER A 301 -24.68 -18.46 -14.90
CA SER A 301 -24.28 -19.87 -14.94
C SER A 301 -23.08 -20.06 -15.86
N LYS A 302 -23.17 -19.53 -17.09
CA LYS A 302 -22.10 -19.61 -18.10
C LYS A 302 -20.80 -18.96 -17.61
N PHE A 303 -20.89 -17.77 -17.00
CA PHE A 303 -19.72 -17.09 -16.46
C PHE A 303 -19.09 -17.88 -15.30
N THR A 304 -19.91 -18.50 -14.43
CA THR A 304 -19.41 -19.31 -13.31
C THR A 304 -18.60 -20.51 -13.81
N GLU A 305 -19.06 -21.17 -14.87
CA GLU A 305 -18.34 -22.29 -15.50
C GLU A 305 -17.01 -21.84 -16.11
N ILE A 306 -17.02 -20.75 -16.89
CA ILE A 306 -15.81 -20.18 -17.49
C ILE A 306 -14.79 -19.77 -16.41
N LEU A 307 -15.26 -19.09 -15.37
CA LEU A 307 -14.42 -18.65 -14.26
C LEU A 307 -13.78 -19.83 -13.51
N GLN A 308 -14.51 -20.93 -13.33
CA GLN A 308 -13.96 -22.17 -12.74
C GLN A 308 -12.86 -22.75 -13.62
N GLN A 309 -13.11 -22.90 -14.92
CA GLN A 309 -12.14 -23.45 -15.87
C GLN A 309 -10.85 -22.61 -15.92
N HIS A 310 -10.98 -21.28 -15.93
CA HIS A 310 -9.85 -20.36 -15.95
C HIS A 310 -9.09 -20.39 -14.61
N LEU A 311 -9.79 -20.47 -13.48
CA LEU A 311 -9.18 -20.57 -12.16
C LEU A 311 -8.38 -21.88 -11.99
N GLU A 312 -8.90 -22.99 -12.52
CA GLU A 312 -8.18 -24.26 -12.53
C GLU A 312 -6.90 -24.17 -13.37
N SER A 313 -7.00 -23.57 -14.55
CA SER A 313 -5.86 -23.37 -15.45
C SER A 313 -4.80 -22.47 -14.82
N PHE A 314 -5.22 -21.33 -14.24
CA PHE A 314 -4.36 -20.42 -13.47
C PHE A 314 -3.68 -21.11 -12.29
N SER A 315 -4.38 -22.05 -11.63
CA SER A 315 -3.81 -22.79 -10.51
C SER A 315 -2.79 -23.82 -10.92
N LYS A 316 -2.95 -24.46 -12.09
CA LYS A 316 -1.97 -25.40 -12.65
C LYS A 316 -0.71 -24.70 -13.16
N SER A 317 -0.82 -23.46 -13.64
CA SER A 317 0.34 -22.67 -14.11
C SER A 317 1.11 -21.97 -12.98
N SER A 318 0.61 -22.02 -11.74
CA SER A 318 1.20 -21.34 -10.59
C SER A 318 2.36 -22.17 -10.02
N PRO A 319 3.54 -21.57 -9.74
CA PRO A 319 4.71 -22.29 -9.23
C PRO A 319 4.55 -22.80 -7.79
N GLY A 320 3.43 -22.48 -7.14
CA GLY A 320 3.12 -22.86 -5.78
C GLY A 320 1.89 -22.12 -5.25
N PRO A 321 1.51 -22.35 -3.99
CA PRO A 321 0.42 -21.62 -3.35
C PRO A 321 0.88 -20.18 -2.99
N PRO A 322 -0.04 -19.19 -2.99
CA PRO A 322 0.32 -17.78 -2.82
C PRO A 322 0.78 -17.45 -1.40
N THR A 323 1.94 -16.82 -1.26
CA THR A 323 2.44 -16.38 0.05
C THR A 323 1.71 -15.12 0.51
N VAL A 324 1.24 -15.12 1.76
CA VAL A 324 0.65 -13.94 2.40
C VAL A 324 1.62 -13.39 3.44
N SER A 325 1.59 -12.08 3.66
CA SER A 325 2.63 -11.34 4.38
C SER A 325 2.91 -11.77 5.82
N SER A 326 2.00 -12.51 6.47
CA SER A 326 2.22 -13.03 7.82
C SER A 326 1.33 -14.23 8.14
N ALA A 327 1.72 -14.98 9.18
CA ALA A 327 0.88 -16.04 9.76
C ALA A 327 -0.47 -15.49 10.25
N ALA A 328 -0.50 -14.28 10.83
CA ALA A 328 -1.75 -13.63 11.24
C ALA A 328 -2.66 -13.31 10.06
N SER A 329 -2.10 -12.85 8.93
CA SER A 329 -2.87 -12.66 7.68
C SER A 329 -3.43 -13.98 7.16
N LYS A 330 -2.63 -15.06 7.21
CA LYS A 330 -3.07 -16.42 6.82
C LYS A 330 -4.24 -16.90 7.66
N GLN A 331 -4.15 -16.77 8.99
CA GLN A 331 -5.22 -17.16 9.91
C GLN A 331 -6.50 -16.36 9.64
N ARG A 332 -6.39 -15.02 9.49
CA ARG A 332 -7.55 -14.16 9.18
C ARG A 332 -8.25 -14.60 7.90
N LEU A 333 -7.51 -14.98 6.85
CA LEU A 333 -8.10 -15.47 5.61
C LEU A 333 -8.83 -16.81 5.81
N ALA A 334 -8.25 -17.73 6.59
CA ALA A 334 -8.89 -19.00 6.93
C ALA A 334 -10.20 -18.78 7.70
N ASP A 335 -10.18 -17.90 8.71
CA ASP A 335 -11.35 -17.55 9.51
C ASP A 335 -12.47 -16.95 8.65
N LEU A 336 -12.10 -16.05 7.73
CA LEU A 336 -13.07 -15.50 6.78
C LEU A 336 -13.70 -16.60 5.93
N VAL A 337 -12.93 -17.61 5.46
CA VAL A 337 -13.45 -18.72 4.63
C VAL A 337 -14.41 -19.56 5.44
N ALA A 338 -14.01 -19.95 6.64
CA ALA A 338 -14.86 -20.70 7.55
C ALA A 338 -16.18 -19.95 7.85
N SER A 339 -16.09 -18.65 8.13
CA SER A 339 -17.26 -17.79 8.36
C SER A 339 -18.19 -17.76 7.15
N ALA A 340 -17.66 -17.58 5.94
CA ALA A 340 -18.47 -17.56 4.72
C ALA A 340 -19.19 -18.90 4.48
N LEU A 341 -18.49 -20.02 4.65
CA LEU A 341 -19.08 -21.36 4.50
C LEU A 341 -20.16 -21.62 5.56
N SER A 342 -19.91 -21.24 6.82
CA SER A 342 -20.91 -21.34 7.90
C SER A 342 -22.14 -20.47 7.66
N SER A 343 -22.00 -19.41 6.85
CA SER A 343 -23.09 -18.50 6.43
C SER A 343 -23.79 -18.96 5.15
N GLY A 344 -23.51 -20.18 4.65
CA GLY A 344 -24.17 -20.76 3.48
C GLY A 344 -23.54 -20.43 2.13
N ALA A 345 -22.34 -19.84 2.10
CA ALA A 345 -21.61 -19.68 0.85
C ALA A 345 -21.21 -21.04 0.27
N ARG A 346 -21.24 -21.17 -1.05
CA ARG A 346 -20.75 -22.37 -1.74
C ARG A 346 -19.28 -22.19 -2.13
N PHE A 347 -18.48 -23.20 -1.81
CA PHE A 347 -17.10 -23.29 -2.27
C PHE A 347 -17.08 -23.70 -3.76
N ILE A 348 -16.35 -22.94 -4.58
CA ILE A 348 -16.33 -23.12 -6.03
C ILE A 348 -15.07 -23.86 -6.51
N ALA A 349 -13.89 -23.50 -5.99
CA ALA A 349 -12.62 -24.12 -6.37
C ALA A 349 -11.52 -23.82 -5.33
N GLY A 350 -10.52 -24.72 -5.26
CA GLY A 350 -9.37 -24.65 -4.34
C GLY A 350 -9.22 -25.91 -3.47
N PRO A 351 -8.12 -26.07 -2.72
CA PRO A 351 -7.96 -27.19 -1.81
C PRO A 351 -8.97 -27.08 -0.67
N SER A 352 -9.85 -28.08 -0.52
CA SER A 352 -10.82 -28.15 0.57
C SER A 352 -10.13 -28.58 1.86
N THR A 353 -9.43 -27.67 2.53
CA THR A 353 -9.16 -27.87 3.95
C THR A 353 -10.41 -27.48 4.72
N GLN A 354 -11.35 -28.43 4.86
CA GLN A 354 -12.26 -28.34 5.99
C GLN A 354 -11.41 -28.37 7.25
N PRO A 355 -11.52 -27.40 8.17
CA PRO A 355 -10.97 -27.58 9.50
C PRO A 355 -11.66 -28.81 10.09
N SER A 356 -10.90 -29.84 10.45
CA SER A 356 -11.42 -30.94 11.25
C SER A 356 -12.11 -30.37 12.48
N SER A 357 -13.28 -30.91 12.84
CA SER A 357 -14.10 -30.45 13.97
C SER A 357 -13.26 -30.29 15.25
N PRO A 358 -13.64 -29.41 16.19
CA PRO A 358 -12.87 -29.18 17.41
C PRO A 358 -13.04 -30.38 18.34
N ARG A 359 -12.13 -31.35 18.23
CA ARG A 359 -11.92 -32.34 19.29
C ARG A 359 -10.42 -32.48 19.55
N ASN A 360 -10.04 -31.94 20.70
CA ASN A 360 -8.82 -32.19 21.47
C ASN A 360 -7.49 -31.80 20.80
N LEU A 361 -7.05 -30.56 21.07
CA LEU A 361 -5.62 -30.26 21.16
C LEU A 361 -5.21 -30.32 22.65
N PRO A 362 -4.19 -31.10 23.03
CA PRO A 362 -3.63 -31.04 24.37
C PRO A 362 -2.79 -29.77 24.56
N PRO A 363 -2.56 -29.32 25.80
CA PRO A 363 -1.92 -28.06 26.09
C PRO A 363 -0.40 -28.14 25.88
N HIS A 364 0.15 -27.05 25.33
CA HIS A 364 1.53 -26.55 25.46
C HIS A 364 2.73 -27.52 25.29
N HIS A 365 3.56 -27.24 24.28
CA HIS A 365 5.01 -27.33 24.42
C HIS A 365 5.73 -26.22 23.64
N PRO A 366 6.73 -25.54 24.24
CA PRO A 366 7.59 -24.57 23.57
C PRO A 366 8.79 -25.29 22.93
N HIS A 367 9.25 -24.77 21.79
CA HIS A 367 10.35 -25.25 20.93
C HIS A 367 10.00 -26.39 19.94
N GLY A 368 10.30 -26.13 18.66
CA GLY A 368 10.46 -27.16 17.64
C GLY A 368 9.67 -26.94 16.35
N CYS A 369 10.39 -26.78 15.25
CA CYS A 369 10.04 -26.99 13.84
C CYS A 369 8.58 -27.41 13.53
N PHE A 370 7.87 -26.56 12.79
CA PHE A 370 6.63 -26.98 12.14
C PHE A 370 6.90 -27.86 10.91
N PRO A 371 6.18 -28.98 10.72
CA PRO A 371 6.28 -29.79 9.52
C PRO A 371 5.69 -29.05 8.31
N ARG A 372 6.29 -29.31 7.13
CA ARG A 372 5.87 -28.82 5.82
C ARG A 372 4.40 -29.16 5.55
N ASN A 373 3.52 -28.16 5.60
CA ASN A 373 2.14 -28.31 5.14
C ASN A 373 1.72 -27.12 4.25
N PRO A 374 1.77 -27.25 2.91
CA PRO A 374 1.46 -26.17 1.99
C PRO A 374 0.03 -26.34 1.45
N ALA A 375 -0.96 -25.78 2.14
CA ALA A 375 -2.28 -25.58 1.56
C ALA A 375 -2.80 -24.20 1.96
N LEU A 376 -2.91 -23.32 0.97
CA LEU A 376 -3.54 -22.00 1.09
C LEU A 376 -4.91 -22.05 0.42
N PRO A 377 -5.97 -21.52 1.05
CA PRO A 377 -7.27 -21.43 0.41
C PRO A 377 -7.24 -20.34 -0.67
N ARG A 378 -7.34 -20.75 -1.94
CA ARG A 378 -7.65 -19.87 -3.07
C ARG A 378 -9.14 -19.51 -2.99
N ARG A 379 -9.51 -18.22 -3.07
CA ARG A 379 -10.91 -17.77 -2.91
C ARG A 379 -11.53 -17.33 -4.23
N ILE A 380 -12.65 -17.97 -4.59
CA ILE A 380 -13.84 -17.31 -5.13
C ILE A 380 -15.02 -17.88 -4.35
N LEU A 381 -15.73 -17.03 -3.61
CA LEU A 381 -16.90 -17.40 -2.81
C LEU A 381 -18.11 -16.65 -3.35
N TRP A 382 -19.21 -17.36 -3.52
CA TRP A 382 -20.45 -16.82 -4.06
C TRP A 382 -21.57 -16.88 -3.02
N SER A 383 -22.34 -15.80 -2.88
CA SER A 383 -23.58 -15.77 -2.09
C SER A 383 -24.79 -15.85 -3.03
N ALA A 384 -25.75 -16.72 -2.69
CA ALA A 384 -26.82 -17.15 -3.59
C ALA A 384 -28.12 -16.32 -3.56
N ARG A 385 -28.79 -16.34 -4.73
CA ARG A 385 -30.24 -16.33 -5.02
C ARG A 385 -31.11 -15.17 -4.50
N HIS A 386 -31.40 -14.20 -5.39
CA HIS A 386 -32.76 -13.65 -5.62
C HIS A 386 -32.83 -12.85 -6.95
N PRO A 387 -33.94 -12.94 -7.73
CA PRO A 387 -34.13 -12.15 -8.94
C PRO A 387 -34.55 -10.73 -8.54
N LEU A 388 -33.61 -9.78 -8.56
CA LEU A 388 -33.91 -8.37 -8.38
C LEU A 388 -33.17 -7.55 -9.44
N ASN A 389 -33.91 -6.57 -9.99
CA ASN A 389 -33.52 -5.67 -11.07
C ASN A 389 -32.15 -4.98 -10.85
N LEU A 390 -31.46 -4.68 -11.95
CA LEU A 390 -30.13 -4.06 -12.01
C LEU A 390 -30.00 -2.80 -11.12
N HIS A 391 -31.03 -1.96 -11.06
CA HIS A 391 -31.08 -0.78 -10.18
C HIS A 391 -30.98 -1.10 -8.69
N HIS A 392 -31.52 -2.23 -8.24
CA HIS A 392 -31.46 -2.64 -6.83
C HIS A 392 -30.07 -3.16 -6.45
N ARG A 393 -29.36 -3.79 -7.41
CA ARG A 393 -27.98 -4.25 -7.23
C ARG A 393 -27.00 -3.08 -7.16
N LEU A 394 -27.17 -2.04 -7.96
CA LEU A 394 -26.39 -0.79 -7.87
C LEU A 394 -26.63 -0.04 -6.55
N ARG A 395 -27.85 -0.06 -5.99
CA ARG A 395 -28.10 0.50 -4.65
C ARG A 395 -27.45 -0.32 -3.53
N SER A 396 -27.48 -1.66 -3.63
CA SER A 396 -26.73 -2.53 -2.70
C SER A 396 -25.20 -2.41 -2.85
N HIS A 397 -24.73 -1.99 -4.03
CA HIS A 397 -23.32 -1.75 -4.32
C HIS A 397 -22.78 -0.55 -3.52
N HIS A 398 -23.57 0.52 -3.37
CA HIS A 398 -23.26 1.65 -2.49
C HIS A 398 -23.39 1.35 -0.98
N ALA A 399 -23.92 0.19 -0.60
CA ALA A 399 -24.20 -0.16 0.79
C ALA A 399 -23.01 -0.79 1.56
N SER A 400 -21.82 -0.87 0.97
CA SER A 400 -20.61 -1.21 1.74
C SER A 400 -20.26 -0.06 2.69
N GLU A 401 -19.78 -0.34 3.90
CA GLU A 401 -19.34 0.73 4.84
C GLU A 401 -18.34 1.70 4.20
N PHE A 402 -17.57 1.23 3.21
CA PHE A 402 -16.60 2.03 2.44
C PHE A 402 -17.23 3.08 1.49
N HIS A 403 -18.54 2.98 1.17
CA HIS A 403 -19.26 3.95 0.35
C HIS A 403 -20.44 4.64 1.06
N ARG A 404 -20.70 4.32 2.34
CA ARG A 404 -21.81 4.90 3.12
C ARG A 404 -21.64 6.37 3.52
N LEU A 405 -20.59 7.06 3.06
CA LEU A 405 -20.34 8.47 3.43
C LEU A 405 -20.93 9.51 2.48
N TRP A 406 -21.70 9.13 1.46
CA TRP A 406 -22.42 10.11 0.63
C TRP A 406 -23.84 9.65 0.33
N SER A 407 -24.77 10.02 1.22
CA SER A 407 -26.19 10.12 0.90
C SER A 407 -26.69 11.46 1.43
N PRO A 408 -27.01 12.44 0.57
CA PRO A 408 -27.58 13.71 1.01
C PRO A 408 -29.06 13.47 1.26
N ARG A 409 -29.42 13.24 2.52
CA ARG A 409 -30.78 13.43 3.05
C ARG A 409 -30.75 13.38 4.57
N ARG A 410 -30.58 14.55 5.19
CA ARG A 410 -31.42 15.06 6.30
C ARG A 410 -30.93 16.43 6.74
N GLY A 411 -31.79 17.43 6.54
CA GLY A 411 -32.10 18.52 7.45
C GLY A 411 -30.96 19.35 8.02
N ILE A 412 -30.89 20.58 7.53
CA ILE A 412 -30.54 21.77 8.33
C ILE A 412 -31.26 21.70 9.69
N GLN A 413 -30.49 21.78 10.77
CA GLN A 413 -30.75 22.63 11.94
C GLN A 413 -29.41 23.12 12.49
#